data_AF-J0PS46-F1
#
_entry.id   AF-J0PS46-F1
#
_cell.length_a   1.000
_cell.length_b   1.000
_cell.length_c   1.000
_cell.angle_alpha   90.00
_cell.angle_beta   90.00
_cell.angle_gamma   90.00
#
_symmetry.space_group_name_H-M   'P 1'
#
loop_
_entity.id
_entity.type
_entity.pdbx_description
1 polymer ?
#
loop_
_entity_poly.entity_id
_entity_poly.type
_entity_poly.pdbx_seq_one_letter_code
_entity_poly.pdbx_strand_id
1 'polypeptide(L)' 'MKEPIVWESHFLAQPMHIQMDNVTFTLGTANARGALEVDFHDYVPIMIGSLAFDNLDFNLLGSLFFQLKRRNHPLI' A
#
# COMPACT_ATOMS: atom_id res chain seq x y z
N MET A 1 -9.60 15.29 -29.60
CA MET A 1 -9.19 13.94 -29.15
C MET A 1 -8.76 14.05 -27.70
N LYS A 2 -9.18 13.12 -26.83
CA LYS A 2 -8.71 13.06 -25.44
C LYS A 2 -7.55 12.07 -25.43
N GLU A 3 -6.34 12.57 -25.20
CA GLU A 3 -5.17 11.70 -25.11
C GLU A 3 -5.34 10.74 -23.92
N PRO A 4 -5.00 9.45 -24.07
CA PRO A 4 -4.98 8.53 -22.95
C PRO A 4 -3.94 9.02 -21.95
N ILE A 5 -4.34 9.17 -20.69
CA ILE A 5 -3.40 9.49 -19.62
C ILE A 5 -2.53 8.25 -19.41
N VAL A 6 -1.27 8.33 -19.86
CA VAL A 6 -0.26 7.31 -19.57
C VAL A 6 0.34 7.64 -18.21
N TRP A 7 0.21 6.70 -17.30
CA TRP A 7 0.70 6.81 -15.95
C TRP A 7 1.95 5.94 -15.83
N GLU A 8 3.12 6.57 -15.87
CA GLU A 8 4.41 5.89 -15.69
C GLU A 8 4.59 5.53 -14.22
N SER A 9 4.93 4.26 -13.96
CA SER A 9 5.21 3.78 -12.61
C SER A 9 6.70 3.85 -12.34
N HIS A 10 7.10 4.32 -11.17
CA HIS A 10 8.49 4.33 -10.74
C HIS A 10 8.68 3.48 -9.50
N PHE A 11 9.78 2.73 -9.49
CA PHE A 11 10.20 1.93 -8.35
C PHE A 11 11.69 2.16 -8.10
N LEU A 12 12.03 2.58 -6.90
CA LEU A 12 13.40 2.75 -6.44
C LEU A 12 13.57 1.95 -5.15
N ALA A 13 14.61 1.11 -5.10
CA ALA A 13 15.00 0.41 -3.90
C ALA A 13 16.48 0.68 -3.61
N GLN A 14 16.76 1.17 -2.42
CA GLN A 14 18.07 1.42 -1.87
C GLN A 14 18.14 0.79 -0.46
N PRO A 15 19.33 0.57 0.10
CA PRO A 15 19.43 0.15 1.49
C PRO A 15 18.66 1.11 2.38
N MET A 16 17.73 0.57 3.17
CA MET A 16 16.90 1.33 4.12
C MET A 16 15.95 2.36 3.48
N HIS A 17 15.68 2.29 2.18
CA HIS A 17 14.73 3.21 1.54
C HIS A 17 14.11 2.59 0.29
N ILE A 18 12.79 2.55 0.22
CA ILE A 18 12.03 2.07 -0.93
C ILE A 18 10.99 3.11 -1.30
N GLN A 19 10.94 3.51 -2.56
CA GLN A 19 9.94 4.43 -3.09
C GLN A 19 9.21 3.77 -4.26
N MET A 20 7.89 3.84 -4.20
CA MET A 20 6.98 3.34 -5.23
C MET A 20 6.06 4.49 -5.62
N ASP A 21 6.14 4.96 -6.85
CA ASP A 21 5.28 6.03 -7.34
C ASP A 21 4.37 5.54 -8.44
N ASN A 22 3.11 5.96 -8.35
CA ASN A 22 2.09 5.71 -9.36
C ASN A 22 1.91 4.20 -9.66
N VAL A 23 2.10 3.38 -8.63
CA VAL A 23 1.98 1.92 -8.69
C VAL A 23 0.55 1.51 -8.34
N THR A 24 0.08 0.43 -8.98
CA THR A 24 -1.19 -0.22 -8.60
C THR A 24 -0.96 -1.19 -7.46
N PHE A 25 -1.64 -0.96 -6.35
CA PHE A 25 -1.70 -1.82 -5.17
C PHE A 25 -3.02 -2.57 -5.17
N THR A 26 -2.98 -3.87 -4.85
CA THR A 26 -4.18 -4.70 -4.71
C THR A 26 -4.36 -5.10 -3.26
N LEU A 27 -5.53 -4.78 -2.70
CA LEU A 27 -5.93 -5.12 -1.34
C LEU A 27 -7.22 -5.95 -1.39
N GLY A 28 -7.08 -7.27 -1.25
CA GLY A 28 -8.21 -8.19 -1.46
C GLY A 28 -8.68 -8.12 -2.92
N THR A 29 -9.91 -7.67 -3.14
CA THR A 29 -10.47 -7.42 -4.48
C THR A 29 -10.42 -5.95 -4.90
N ALA A 30 -9.98 -5.05 -4.01
CA ALA A 30 -9.88 -3.62 -4.30
C ALA A 30 -8.52 -3.29 -4.91
N ASN A 31 -8.52 -2.44 -5.94
CA ASN A 31 -7.31 -1.86 -6.50
C ASN A 31 -7.22 -0.39 -6.09
N ALA A 32 -6.00 0.06 -5.84
CA ALA A 32 -5.67 1.46 -5.66
C ALA A 32 -4.45 1.81 -6.48
N ARG A 33 -4.41 3.05 -6.98
CA ARG A 33 -3.19 3.62 -7.50
C ARG A 33 -2.64 4.63 -6.51
N GLY A 34 -1.34 4.63 -6.30
CA GLY A 34 -0.78 5.47 -5.27
C GLY A 34 0.73 5.61 -5.29
N ALA A 35 1.20 6.33 -4.29
CA ALA A 35 2.60 6.44 -3.96
C ALA A 35 2.82 5.92 -2.54
N LEU A 36 3.86 5.13 -2.36
CA LEU A 36 4.26 4.56 -1.08
C LEU A 36 5.77 4.67 -0.92
N GLU A 37 6.18 5.25 0.19
CA GLU A 37 7.56 5.33 0.63
C GLU A 37 7.72 4.50 1.90
N VAL A 38 8.78 3.70 1.93
CA VAL A 38 9.21 2.93 3.09
C VAL A 38 10.61 3.40 3.43
N ASP A 39 10.72 4.10 4.55
CA ASP A 39 11.98 4.54 5.14
C ASP A 39 12.23 3.79 6.44
N PHE A 40 13.38 3.98 7.07
CA PHE A 40 13.73 3.35 8.32
C PHE A 40 14.39 4.35 9.28
N HIS A 41 13.83 4.48 10.47
CA HIS A 41 14.41 5.23 11.57
C HIS A 41 14.84 4.26 12.66
N ASP A 42 16.14 4.22 13.00
CA ASP A 42 16.69 3.27 13.98
C ASP A 42 16.27 1.80 13.73
N TYR A 43 16.31 1.38 12.46
CA TYR A 43 15.86 0.05 11.99
C TYR A 43 14.36 -0.23 12.16
N VAL A 44 13.56 0.76 12.54
CA VAL A 44 12.09 0.69 12.56
C VAL A 44 11.55 1.21 11.23
N PRO A 45 10.79 0.40 10.46
CA PRO A 45 10.24 0.84 9.19
C PRO A 45 9.16 1.90 9.42
N ILE A 46 9.25 2.99 8.66
CA ILE A 46 8.26 4.05 8.58
C ILE A 46 7.65 3.96 7.18
N MET A 47 6.32 3.81 7.12
CA MET A 47 5.59 3.77 5.85
C MET A 47 4.74 5.03 5.72
N ILE A 48 4.96 5.78 4.65
CA ILE A 48 4.21 7.00 4.34
C ILE A 48 3.71 6.87 2.91
N GLY A 49 2.45 7.23 2.66
CA GLY A 49 1.92 7.14 1.32
C GLY A 49 0.48 7.55 1.20
N SER A 50 0.01 7.55 -0.04
CA SER A 50 -1.37 7.80 -0.39
C SER A 50 -1.84 6.77 -1.40
N LEU A 51 -3.05 6.25 -1.21
CA LEU A 51 -3.68 5.26 -2.07
C LEU A 51 -5.03 5.81 -2.53
N ALA A 52 -5.19 5.99 -3.84
CA ALA A 52 -6.45 6.33 -4.46
C ALA A 52 -7.12 5.05 -4.96
N PHE A 53 -8.15 4.60 -4.24
CA PHE A 53 -8.91 3.40 -4.60
C PHE A 53 -9.93 3.71 -5.70
N ASP A 54 -10.06 2.81 -6.67
CA ASP A 54 -11.12 2.89 -7.68
C ASP A 54 -12.50 2.66 -7.04
N ASN A 55 -12.55 1.72 -6.09
CA ASN A 55 -13.71 1.42 -5.25
C ASN A 55 -13.21 0.83 -3.92
N LEU A 56 -13.65 1.40 -2.80
CA LEU A 56 -13.25 0.98 -1.46
C LEU A 56 -14.45 0.53 -0.65
N ASP A 57 -14.53 -0.77 -0.36
CA ASP A 57 -15.46 -1.31 0.63
C ASP A 57 -14.81 -1.34 2.02
N PHE A 58 -15.32 -0.53 2.94
CA PHE A 58 -14.82 -0.47 4.31
C PHE A 58 -15.02 -1.78 5.09
N ASN A 59 -15.98 -2.64 4.69
CA ASN A 59 -16.15 -3.95 5.29
C ASN A 59 -14.94 -4.86 4.98
N LEU A 60 -14.40 -4.75 3.76
CA LEU A 60 -13.18 -5.44 3.35
C LEU A 60 -11.99 -4.98 4.21
N LEU A 61 -11.82 -3.66 4.40
CA LEU A 61 -10.79 -3.11 5.27
C LEU A 61 -10.90 -3.64 6.70
N GLY A 62 -12.10 -3.59 7.28
CA GLY A 62 -12.38 -4.14 8.60
C GLY A 62 -11.93 -5.59 8.72
N SER A 63 -12.29 -6.43 7.74
CA SER A 63 -11.91 -7.85 7.73
C SER A 63 -10.40 -8.07 7.75
N LEU A 64 -9.64 -7.29 6.99
CA LEU A 64 -8.17 -7.42 6.87
C LEU A 64 -7.48 -7.00 8.17
N PHE A 65 -7.88 -5.87 8.77
CA PHE A 65 -7.31 -5.41 10.03
C PHE A 65 -7.69 -6.34 11.21
N PHE A 66 -8.90 -6.92 11.21
CA PHE A 66 -9.28 -7.90 12.23
C PHE A 66 -8.54 -9.24 12.09
N GLN A 67 -8.28 -9.71 10.87
CA GLN A 67 -7.49 -10.92 10.61
C GLN A 67 -6.04 -10.77 11.12
N LEU A 68 -5.43 -9.60 10.89
CA LEU A 68 -4.09 -9.27 11.42
C LEU A 68 -4.06 -9.32 12.96
N LYS A 69 -5.10 -8.81 13.63
CA LYS A 69 -5.20 -8.88 15.10
C LYS A 69 -5.26 -10.31 15.62
N ARG A 70 -5.98 -11.22 14.96
CA ARG A 70 -6.07 -12.63 15.40
C ARG A 70 -4.75 -13.39 15.25
N ARG A 71 -3.94 -13.11 14.22
CA ARG A 71 -2.64 -13.77 14.05
C ARG A 71 -1.60 -13.41 15.13
N ASN A 72 -1.76 -12.24 15.78
CA ASN A 72 -0.84 -11.79 16.82
C ASN A 72 -1.23 -12.22 18.24
N HIS A 73 -2.28 -13.02 18.40
CA HIS A 73 -2.53 -13.72 19.67
C HIS A 73 -2.02 -15.16 19.53
N PRO A 74 -0.92 -15.54 20.19
CA PRO A 74 -0.64 -16.97 20.37
C PRO A 74 -1.80 -17.51 21.21
N LEU A 75 -2.49 -18.51 20.67
CA LEU A 75 -3.41 -19.32 21.44
C LEU A 75 -2.60 -19.97 22.56
N ILE A 76 -2.78 -19.47 23.78
CA ILE A 76 -2.41 -20.16 25.03
C ILE A 76 -3.41 -21.30 25.21
#